data_AF-A0A1F7XLQ2-F1
#
_entry.id   AF-A0A1F7XLQ2-F1
#
_cell.length_a   1.000
_cell.length_b   1.000
_cell.length_c   1.000
_cell.angle_alpha   90.00
_cell.angle_beta   90.00
_cell.angle_gamma   90.00
#
_symmetry.space_group_name_H-M   'P 1'
#
loop_
_entity.id
_entity.type
_entity.pdbx_description
1 polymer ?
#
loop_
_entity_poly.entity_id
_entity_poly.type
_entity_poly.pdbx_seq_one_letter_code
_entity_poly.pdbx_strand_id
1 'polypeptide(L)'
;MDDSLVCPSCHIEVRSTDYFCYNCGKNLKPKPLSTSLTQQILIYLGSVFLPPLGLVWGVRYLRQEDNTSKIVGVISIVLTAITSVLLIKFTNDLIKTVNEQVNSQLQEMQGF
;
A
#
# COMPACT_ATOMS: atom_id res chain seq x y z
N MET A 1 -5.75 33.40 3.38
CA MET A 1 -4.53 33.94 4.01
C MET A 1 -3.38 33.17 3.39
N ASP A 2 -2.54 33.85 2.61
CA ASP A 2 -1.43 33.23 1.89
C ASP A 2 -0.29 33.02 2.88
N ASP A 3 0.02 31.76 3.21
CA ASP A 3 1.10 31.40 4.14
C ASP A 3 2.42 31.44 3.36
N SER A 4 3.04 32.61 3.29
CA SER A 4 4.30 32.83 2.60
C SER A 4 5.45 32.21 3.40
N LEU A 5 6.15 31.25 2.80
CA LEU A 5 7.32 30.60 3.40
C LEU A 5 8.61 31.24 2.87
N VAL A 6 9.68 31.23 3.66
CA VAL A 6 10.99 31.74 3.25
C VAL A 6 11.91 30.57 2.88
N CYS A 7 12.55 30.63 1.72
CA CYS A 7 13.48 29.59 1.28
C CYS A 7 14.71 29.52 2.21
N PRO A 8 15.05 28.36 2.81
CA PRO A 8 16.16 28.22 3.76
C PRO A 8 17.54 28.14 3.07
N SER A 9 17.72 28.77 1.91
CA SER A 9 18.99 28.73 1.17
C SER A 9 19.31 30.06 0.52
N CYS A 10 18.34 30.64 -0.18
CA CYS A 10 18.48 31.97 -0.76
C CYS A 10 17.61 33.04 -0.06
N HIS A 11 16.88 32.66 0.99
CA HIS A 11 16.09 33.55 1.85
C HIS A 11 15.02 34.37 1.11
N ILE A 12 14.60 33.91 -0.07
CA ILE A 12 13.52 34.54 -0.82
C ILE A 12 12.15 34.02 -0.38
N GLU A 13 11.13 34.86 -0.50
CA GLU A 13 9.74 34.44 -0.31
C GLU A 13 9.30 33.49 -1.43
N VAL A 14 8.72 32.38 -1.02
CA VAL A 14 8.19 31.31 -1.87
C VAL A 14 6.76 30.98 -1.46
N ARG A 15 5.95 30.53 -2.42
CA ARG A 15 4.57 30.17 -2.12
C ARG A 15 4.55 28.83 -1.39
N SER A 16 3.61 28.66 -0.48
CA SER A 16 3.43 27.37 0.20
C SER A 16 3.11 26.23 -0.74
N THR A 17 2.68 26.47 -1.97
CA THR A 17 2.44 25.43 -2.99
C THR A 17 3.69 24.99 -3.74
N ASP A 18 4.80 25.73 -3.65
CA ASP A 18 5.98 25.49 -4.48
C ASP A 18 6.77 24.25 -3.99
N TYR A 19 7.10 23.35 -4.92
CA TYR A 19 7.96 22.19 -4.66
C TYR A 19 9.44 22.53 -4.73
N PHE A 20 9.78 23.52 -5.55
CA PHE A 20 11.15 23.99 -5.75
C PHE A 20 11.18 25.51 -5.66
N CYS A 21 12.25 26.06 -5.11
CA CYS A 21 12.47 27.50 -5.12
C CYS A 21 12.74 27.96 -6.56
N TYR A 22 11.97 28.93 -7.05
CA TYR A 22 12.14 29.51 -8.40
C TYR A 22 13.46 30.27 -8.60
N ASN A 23 14.09 30.71 -7.51
CA ASN A 23 15.36 31.46 -7.57
C ASN A 23 16.59 30.55 -7.53
N CYS A 24 16.66 29.64 -6.54
CA CYS A 24 17.87 28.81 -6.32
C CYS A 24 17.71 27.33 -6.69
N GLY A 25 16.51 26.89 -7.08
CA GLY A 25 16.22 25.49 -7.42
C GLY A 25 16.18 24.53 -6.23
N LYS A 26 16.34 25.00 -4.98
CA LYS A 26 16.28 24.13 -3.80
C LYS A 26 14.92 23.45 -3.70
N ASN A 27 14.95 22.14 -3.45
CA ASN A 27 13.75 21.37 -3.18
C ASN A 27 13.18 21.74 -1.81
N LEU A 28 11.94 22.24 -1.79
CA LEU A 28 11.22 22.68 -0.59
C LEU A 28 10.30 21.59 -0.04
N LYS A 29 9.85 20.66 -0.89
CA LYS A 29 8.88 19.62 -0.53
C LYS A 29 9.22 18.26 -1.14
N PRO A 30 9.03 17.16 -0.39
CA PRO A 30 9.21 15.83 -0.96
C PRO A 30 8.30 15.64 -2.17
N LYS A 31 8.83 14.98 -3.21
CA LYS A 31 8.10 14.69 -4.44
C LYS A 31 6.82 13.89 -4.10
N PRO A 32 5.65 14.26 -4.64
CA PRO A 32 4.42 13.50 -4.44
C PRO A 32 4.60 12.11 -5.08
N LEU A 33 3.99 11.08 -4.49
CA LEU A 33 4.16 9.75 -5.08
C LEU A 33 3.39 9.72 -6.40
N SER A 34 4.01 9.12 -7.43
CA SER A 34 3.36 9.11 -8.73
C SER A 34 2.14 8.18 -8.74
N THR A 35 1.10 8.60 -9.45
CA THR A 35 -0.10 7.80 -9.74
C THR A 35 -0.05 7.22 -11.15
N SER A 36 1.15 7.07 -11.73
CA SER A 36 1.33 6.47 -13.07
C SER A 36 0.81 5.04 -13.11
N LEU A 37 0.37 4.57 -14.29
CA LEU A 37 -0.18 3.23 -14.48
C LEU A 37 0.76 2.13 -13.96
N THR A 38 2.04 2.23 -14.27
CA THR A 38 3.06 1.27 -13.79
C THR A 38 3.16 1.26 -12.26
N GLN A 39 3.10 2.44 -11.64
CA GLN A 39 3.18 2.55 -10.19
C GLN A 39 1.92 2.00 -9.52
N GLN A 40 0.73 2.24 -10.07
CA GLN A 40 -0.51 1.65 -9.59
C GLN A 40 -0.47 0.12 -9.64
N ILE A 41 -0.04 -0.46 -10.76
CA ILE A 41 0.09 -1.91 -10.92
C ILE A 41 1.04 -2.49 -9.87
N LEU A 42 2.20 -1.88 -9.67
CA LEU A 42 3.16 -2.33 -8.66
C LEU A 42 2.59 -2.29 -7.23
N ILE A 43 1.87 -1.22 -6.89
CA ILE A 43 1.24 -1.09 -5.57
C ILE A 43 0.19 -2.18 -5.37
N TYR A 44 -0.67 -2.41 -6.36
CA TYR A 44 -1.73 -3.41 -6.25
C TYR A 44 -1.15 -4.82 -6.18
N LEU A 45 -0.16 -5.15 -7.02
CA LEU A 45 0.54 -6.44 -6.94
C LEU A 45 1.24 -6.62 -5.59
N GLY A 46 1.96 -5.60 -5.10
CA GLY A 46 2.59 -5.64 -3.78
C GLY A 46 1.58 -5.83 -2.65
N SER A 47 0.40 -5.21 -2.75
CA SER A 47 -0.69 -5.30 -1.78
C SER A 47 -1.33 -6.70 -1.72
N VAL A 48 -1.37 -7.40 -2.85
CA VAL A 48 -1.88 -8.77 -2.96
C VAL A 48 -0.87 -9.77 -2.38
N PHE A 49 0.40 -9.65 -2.77
CA PHE A 49 1.44 -10.61 -2.38
C PHE A 49 1.93 -10.43 -0.94
N LEU A 50 1.92 -9.20 -0.42
CA LEU A 50 2.37 -8.89 0.93
C LEU A 50 1.32 -8.04 1.65
N PRO A 51 0.37 -8.67 2.36
CA PRO A 51 -0.68 -7.97 3.10
C PRO A 51 -0.20 -6.83 4.01
N PRO A 52 0.90 -6.95 4.80
CA PRO A 52 1.35 -5.83 5.62
C PRO A 52 1.88 -4.65 4.79
N LEU A 53 2.42 -4.88 3.59
CA LEU A 53 2.93 -3.81 2.73
C LEU A 53 1.81 -3.00 2.07
N GLY A 54 0.70 -3.64 1.69
CA GLY A 54 -0.47 -2.95 1.13
C GLY A 54 -1.04 -1.90 2.08
N LEU A 55 -1.09 -2.21 3.39
CA LEU A 55 -1.52 -1.26 4.42
C LEU A 55 -0.53 -0.09 4.57
N VAL A 56 0.78 -0.37 4.66
CA VAL A 56 1.80 0.68 4.82
C VAL A 56 1.81 1.63 3.62
N TRP A 57 1.70 1.09 2.40
CA TRP A 57 1.73 1.89 1.18
C TRP A 57 0.41 2.64 0.97
N GLY A 58 -0.72 2.00 1.23
CA GLY A 58 -2.04 2.63 1.17
C GLY A 58 -2.17 3.84 2.09
N VAL A 59 -1.69 3.74 3.33
CA VAL A 59 -1.67 4.87 4.28
C VAL A 59 -0.81 6.03 3.77
N ARG A 60 0.33 5.75 3.12
CA ARG A 60 1.16 6.81 2.51
C ARG A 60 0.46 7.51 1.35
N TYR A 61 -0.32 6.78 0.56
CA TYR A 61 -1.11 7.34 -0.54
C TYR A 61 -2.32 8.17 -0.05
N LEU A 62 -2.98 7.73 1.02
CA LEU A 62 -4.09 8.46 1.64
C LEU A 62 -3.67 9.81 2.24
N ARG A 63 -2.40 9.95 2.64
CA ARG A 63 -1.85 11.18 3.22
C ARG A 63 -1.61 12.30 2.19
N GLN A 64 -1.68 12.02 0.90
CA GLN A 64 -1.52 13.04 -0.14
C GLN A 64 -2.81 13.87 -0.29
N GLU A 65 -2.68 15.14 -0.68
CA GLU A 65 -3.84 16.03 -0.83
C GLU A 65 -4.70 15.67 -2.05
N ASP A 66 -4.12 15.06 -3.07
CA ASP A 66 -4.78 14.78 -4.33
C ASP A 66 -5.80 13.63 -4.24
N ASN A 67 -6.95 13.82 -4.88
CA ASN A 67 -8.05 12.84 -4.85
C ASN A 67 -7.69 11.51 -5.50
N THR A 68 -6.84 11.54 -6.54
CA THR A 68 -6.40 10.32 -7.25
C THR A 68 -5.55 9.40 -6.36
N SER A 69 -4.60 9.94 -5.62
CA SER A 69 -3.76 9.17 -4.68
C SER A 69 -4.60 8.60 -3.55
N LYS A 70 -5.59 9.34 -3.05
CA LYS A 70 -6.51 8.83 -2.04
C LYS A 70 -7.28 7.62 -2.53
N ILE A 71 -7.81 7.65 -3.76
CA ILE A 71 -8.53 6.52 -4.36
C ILE A 71 -7.61 5.29 -4.48
N VAL A 72 -6.39 5.46 -5.00
CA VAL A 72 -5.39 4.37 -5.09
C VAL A 72 -5.09 3.78 -3.71
N GLY A 73 -4.94 4.63 -2.69
CA GLY A 73 -4.76 4.21 -1.31
C GLY A 73 -5.92 3.37 -0.78
N VAL A 74 -7.17 3.82 -0.94
CA VAL A 74 -8.36 3.04 -0.53
C VAL A 74 -8.43 1.69 -1.26
N ILE A 75 -8.23 1.68 -2.58
CA ILE A 75 -8.28 0.46 -3.39
C ILE A 75 -7.25 -0.55 -2.90
N SER A 76 -6.01 -0.11 -2.64
CA SER A 76 -4.95 -1.00 -2.14
C SER A 76 -5.31 -1.66 -0.80
N ILE A 77 -5.88 -0.89 0.13
CA ILE A 77 -6.29 -1.39 1.46
C ILE A 77 -7.44 -2.38 1.35
N VAL A 78 -8.46 -2.05 0.54
CA VAL A 78 -9.61 -2.94 0.32
C VAL A 78 -9.16 -4.24 -0.35
N LEU A 79 -8.30 -4.14 -1.36
CA LEU A 79 -7.74 -5.29 -2.06
C LEU A 79 -6.97 -6.20 -1.10
N THR A 80 -6.11 -5.62 -0.25
CA THR A 80 -5.38 -6.35 0.80
C THR A 80 -6.32 -7.04 1.80
N ALA A 81 -7.40 -6.38 2.22
CA ALA A 81 -8.37 -6.99 3.13
C ALA A 81 -9.06 -8.20 2.49
N ILE A 82 -9.48 -8.08 1.22
CA ILE A 82 -10.10 -9.16 0.46
C ILE A 82 -9.14 -10.34 0.30
N THR A 83 -7.90 -10.08 -0.14
CA THR A 83 -6.91 -11.16 -0.33
C THR A 83 -6.57 -11.85 0.98
N SER A 84 -6.47 -11.10 2.08
CA SER A 84 -6.23 -11.67 3.41
C SER A 84 -7.35 -12.63 3.84
N VAL A 85 -8.62 -12.25 3.64
CA VAL A 85 -9.77 -13.11 3.96
C VAL A 85 -9.79 -14.37 3.11
N LEU A 86 -9.50 -14.24 1.80
CA LEU A 86 -9.44 -15.39 0.89
C LEU A 86 -8.33 -16.37 1.27
N LEU A 87 -7.15 -15.87 1.64
CA LEU A 87 -6.04 -16.70 2.10
C LEU A 87 -6.39 -17.46 3.38
N ILE A 88 -7.04 -16.82 4.35
CA ILE A 88 -7.45 -17.49 5.59
C ILE A 88 -8.43 -18.64 5.29
N LYS A 89 -9.43 -18.41 4.44
CA LYS A 89 -10.37 -19.47 4.05
C LYS A 89 -9.66 -20.62 3.34
N PHE A 90 -8.83 -20.29 2.36
CA PHE A 90 -8.06 -21.29 1.62
C PHE A 90 -7.16 -22.12 2.55
N THR A 91 -6.46 -21.49 3.50
CA THR A 91 -5.65 -22.19 4.49
C THR A 91 -6.49 -23.10 5.38
N ASN A 92 -7.65 -22.64 5.86
CA ASN A 92 -8.54 -23.47 6.67
C ASN A 92 -9.07 -24.70 5.91
N ASP A 93 -9.45 -24.50 4.64
CA ASP A 93 -9.90 -25.59 3.77
C ASP A 93 -8.78 -26.60 3.50
N LEU A 94 -7.56 -26.11 3.21
CA LEU A 94 -6.39 -26.98 3.04
C LEU A 94 -6.08 -27.79 4.30
N ILE A 95 -6.10 -27.17 5.48
CA ILE A 95 -5.87 -27.86 6.76
C ILE A 95 -6.92 -28.96 6.96
N LYS A 96 -8.19 -28.67 6.66
CA LYS A 96 -9.27 -29.65 6.77
C LYS A 96 -9.06 -30.83 5.83
N THR A 97 -8.76 -30.58 4.56
CA THR A 97 -8.48 -31.65 3.58
C THR A 97 -7.29 -32.51 3.98
N VAL A 98 -6.20 -31.90 4.44
CA VAL A 98 -5.02 -32.64 4.92
C VAL A 98 -5.36 -33.46 6.17
N ASN A 99 -6.11 -32.91 7.12
CA ASN A 99 -6.53 -33.64 8.33
C ASN A 99 -7.42 -34.84 8.00
N GLU A 100 -8.38 -34.67 7.08
CA GLU A 100 -9.24 -35.77 6.62
C GLU A 100 -8.42 -36.87 5.95
N GLN A 101 -7.47 -36.50 5.08
CA GLN A 101 -6.59 -37.45 4.39
C GLN A 101 -5.63 -38.18 5.34
N VAL A 102 -5.05 -37.50 6.32
CA VAL A 102 -4.16 -38.12 7.29
C VAL A 102 -4.93 -39.03 8.24
N ASN A 103 -6.11 -38.62 8.71
CA ASN A 103 -6.93 -39.44 9.60
C ASN A 103 -7.43 -40.72 8.92
N SER A 104 -7.82 -40.65 7.64
CA SER A 104 -8.23 -41.85 6.89
C SER A 104 -7.06 -42.82 6.69
N GLN A 105 -5.86 -42.31 6.36
CA GLN A 105 -4.66 -43.14 6.25
C GLN A 105 -4.24 -43.76 7.60
N LEU A 106 -4.35 -43.03 8.70
CA LEU A 106 -4.05 -43.54 10.04
C LEU A 106 -4.98 -44.69 10.44
N GLN A 107 -6.28 -44.60 10.12
CA GLN A 107 -7.23 -45.69 10.35
C GLN A 107 -6.88 -46.94 9.55
N GLU A 108 -6.46 -46.79 8.29
CA GLU A 108 -6.02 -47.89 7.43
C GLU A 108 -4.73 -48.56 7.95
N MET A 109 -3.81 -47.79 8.52
CA MET A 109 -2.55 -48.30 9.08
C MET A 109 -2.71 -48.94 10.48
N GLN A 110 -3.66 -48.48 11.29
CA GLN A 110 -3.86 -48.98 12.65
C GLN A 110 -4.67 -50.29 12.72
N GLY A 111 -5.12 -50.82 11.59
CA GLY A 111 -5.59 -52.20 11.47
C GLY A 111 -6.81 -52.51 12.33
N PHE A 112 -7.98 -52.09 11.85
CA PHE A 112 -9.15 -52.96 11.79
C PHE A 112 -9.45 -53.27 10.33
#